data_AF-A0A916LKL6-F1
#
_entry.id   AF-A0A916LKL6-F1
#
_cell.length_a   1.000
_cell.length_b   1.000
_cell.length_c   1.000
_cell.angle_alpha   90.00
_cell.angle_beta   90.00
_cell.angle_gamma   90.00
#
_symmetry.space_group_name_H-M   'P 1'
#
loop_
_entity.id
_entity.type
_entity.pdbx_description
1 polymer ?
#
loop_
_entity_poly.entity_id
_entity_poly.type
_entity_poly.pdbx_seq_one_letter_code
_entity_poly.pdbx_strand_id
1 'polypeptide(L)'
;IKSDRIDDFKSEFDNAFKLRNEIPSSRKGFINVLHDVFIMVEDKPGVLSKISTALYQGGLNIKDIELLRVREGIGGTFRLSFGSDKDAQKAIEIITELGYKVFTR
;
A
#
# COMPACT_ATOMS: atom_id res chain seq x y z
N ILE A 1 -0.96 -17.83 -25.70
CA ILE A 1 -1.75 -19.05 -25.41
C ILE A 1 -3.02 -18.95 -26.23
N LYS A 2 -3.39 -19.97 -27.02
CA LYS A 2 -4.62 -19.93 -27.85
C LYS A 2 -5.84 -19.76 -26.93
N SER A 3 -6.78 -18.90 -27.32
CA SER A 3 -7.99 -18.51 -26.56
C SER A 3 -8.76 -19.72 -26.01
N ASP A 4 -8.85 -20.80 -26.80
CA ASP A 4 -9.64 -22.00 -26.47
C ASP A 4 -9.14 -22.78 -25.26
N ARG A 5 -7.91 -22.52 -24.80
CA ARG A 5 -7.28 -23.21 -23.65
C ARG A 5 -7.48 -22.46 -22.33
N ILE A 6 -8.06 -21.26 -22.34
CA ILE A 6 -8.30 -20.47 -21.12
C ILE A 6 -9.55 -20.98 -20.39
N ASP A 7 -10.58 -21.38 -21.14
CA ASP A 7 -11.81 -21.96 -20.57
C ASP A 7 -11.52 -23.27 -19.81
N ASP A 8 -10.54 -24.06 -20.27
CA ASP A 8 -10.10 -25.30 -19.62
C ASP A 8 -9.60 -25.07 -18.18
N PHE A 9 -9.05 -23.90 -17.87
CA PHE A 9 -8.50 -23.56 -16.55
C PHE A 9 -9.42 -22.66 -15.71
N LYS A 10 -10.63 -22.39 -16.21
CA LYS A 10 -11.55 -21.46 -15.56
C LYS A 10 -11.85 -21.87 -14.12
N SER A 11 -12.00 -23.18 -13.89
CA SER A 11 -12.32 -23.72 -12.56
C SER A 11 -11.16 -23.53 -11.56
N GLU A 12 -9.93 -23.69 -12.02
CA GLU A 12 -8.71 -23.54 -11.24
C GLU A 12 -8.45 -22.07 -10.91
N PHE A 13 -8.67 -21.16 -11.87
CA PHE A 13 -8.59 -19.73 -11.63
C PHE A 13 -9.67 -19.24 -10.66
N ASP A 14 -10.91 -19.71 -10.80
CA ASP A 14 -12.01 -19.38 -9.88
C ASP A 14 -11.74 -19.88 -8.46
N ASN A 15 -11.20 -21.10 -8.32
CA ASN A 15 -10.81 -21.64 -7.02
C ASN A 15 -9.65 -20.88 -6.40
N ALA A 16 -8.59 -20.57 -7.16
CA ALA A 16 -7.46 -19.78 -6.67
C ALA A 16 -7.89 -18.37 -6.26
N PHE A 17 -8.80 -17.75 -7.00
CA PHE A 17 -9.37 -16.44 -6.68
C PHE A 17 -10.18 -16.46 -5.38
N LYS A 18 -11.07 -17.45 -5.21
CA LYS A 18 -11.85 -17.62 -3.97
C LYS A 18 -10.94 -17.83 -2.76
N LEU A 19 -9.99 -18.76 -2.87
CA LEU A 19 -9.04 -19.07 -1.79
C LEU A 19 -8.22 -17.84 -1.38
N ARG A 20 -7.78 -17.03 -2.34
CA ARG A 20 -7.08 -15.76 -2.07
C ARG A 20 -7.96 -14.77 -1.32
N ASN A 21 -9.24 -14.66 -1.68
CA ASN A 21 -10.16 -13.71 -1.07
C ASN A 21 -10.64 -14.13 0.33
N GLU A 22 -10.51 -15.41 0.69
CA GLU A 22 -10.75 -15.90 2.05
C GLU A 22 -9.65 -15.47 3.03
N ILE A 23 -8.48 -15.05 2.54
CA ILE A 23 -7.40 -14.54 3.40
C ILE A 23 -7.81 -13.18 3.98
N PRO A 24 -7.92 -13.02 5.31
CA PRO A 24 -8.31 -11.76 5.93
C PRO A 24 -7.38 -10.62 5.50
N SER A 25 -7.91 -9.65 4.76
CA SER A 25 -7.14 -8.52 4.23
C SER A 25 -6.51 -7.64 5.31
N SER A 26 -7.08 -7.65 6.52
CA SER A 26 -6.59 -6.88 7.67
C SER A 26 -5.33 -7.45 8.32
N ARG A 27 -4.94 -8.69 8.00
CA ARG A 27 -3.78 -9.38 8.58
C ARG A 27 -2.98 -10.07 7.49
N LYS A 28 -2.47 -9.33 6.50
CA LYS A 28 -1.62 -9.79 5.38
C LYS A 28 -0.37 -10.61 5.81
N GLY A 29 -0.53 -11.73 6.49
CA GLY A 29 0.54 -12.49 7.15
C GLY A 29 1.07 -11.90 8.46
N PHE A 30 0.56 -10.75 8.92
CA PHE A 30 1.06 -10.10 10.15
C PHE A 30 0.35 -10.60 11.40
N ILE A 31 1.16 -10.93 12.42
CA ILE A 31 0.68 -11.34 13.75
C ILE A 31 -0.06 -10.17 14.44
N ASN A 32 0.41 -8.94 14.22
CA ASN A 32 -0.12 -7.72 14.83
C ASN A 32 -0.98 -6.92 13.86
N VAL A 33 -1.92 -6.13 14.41
CA VAL A 33 -2.70 -5.14 13.66
C VAL A 33 -1.74 -4.09 13.11
N LEU A 34 -1.91 -3.76 11.83
CA LEU A 34 -1.17 -2.71 11.18
C LEU A 34 -1.92 -1.38 11.28
N HIS A 35 -1.16 -0.29 11.34
CA HIS A 35 -1.67 1.07 11.38
C HIS A 35 -1.40 1.73 10.02
N ASP A 36 -2.47 2.02 9.29
CA ASP A 36 -2.40 2.49 7.90
C ASP A 36 -2.41 4.01 7.79
N VAL A 37 -1.52 4.54 6.94
CA VAL A 37 -1.41 5.95 6.57
C VAL A 37 -1.54 6.05 5.05
N PHE A 38 -2.43 6.93 4.59
CA PHE A 38 -2.70 7.14 3.17
C PHE A 38 -2.07 8.44 2.70
N ILE A 39 -1.32 8.39 1.61
CA ILE A 39 -0.55 9.51 1.07
C ILE A 39 -0.98 9.76 -0.37
N MET A 40 -1.43 10.97 -0.66
CA MET A 40 -1.65 11.41 -2.03
C MET A 40 -0.36 11.95 -2.62
N VAL A 41 0.06 11.36 -3.73
CA VAL A 41 1.31 11.68 -4.43
C VAL A 41 1.02 12.03 -5.88
N GLU A 42 1.83 12.92 -6.44
CA GLU A 42 1.85 13.17 -7.89
C GLU A 42 2.58 12.03 -8.61
N ASP A 43 2.23 11.78 -9.88
CA ASP A 43 2.95 10.81 -10.72
C ASP A 43 4.25 11.43 -11.27
N LYS A 44 5.28 11.47 -10.41
CA LYS A 44 6.60 12.01 -10.75
C LYS A 44 7.72 11.09 -10.26
N PRO A 45 8.81 10.95 -11.04
CA PRO A 45 9.98 10.21 -10.60
C PRO A 45 10.52 10.71 -9.25
N GLY A 46 10.89 9.77 -8.37
CA GLY A 46 11.55 10.07 -7.10
C GLY A 46 10.62 10.39 -5.93
N VAL A 47 9.30 10.50 -6.12
CA VAL A 47 8.36 10.79 -5.02
C VAL A 47 8.42 9.72 -3.92
N LEU A 48 8.36 8.44 -4.31
CA LEU A 48 8.46 7.34 -3.33
C LEU A 48 9.82 7.34 -2.62
N SER A 49 10.91 7.62 -3.33
CA SER A 49 12.25 7.72 -2.75
C SER A 49 12.32 8.82 -1.69
N LYS A 50 11.79 10.02 -1.97
CA LYS A 50 11.75 11.13 -1.00
C LYS A 50 11.01 10.73 0.27
N ILE A 51 9.84 10.12 0.12
CA ILE A 51 9.02 9.67 1.25
C ILE A 51 9.75 8.59 2.06
N SER A 52 10.25 7.53 1.40
CA SER A 52 10.93 6.43 2.09
C SER A 52 12.21 6.87 2.79
N THR A 53 12.97 7.80 2.20
CA THR A 53 14.19 8.34 2.81
C THR A 53 13.88 9.16 4.05
N ALA A 54 12.86 10.01 4.02
CA ALA A 54 12.47 10.79 5.20
C ALA A 54 11.96 9.91 6.34
N LEU A 55 11.17 8.87 6.02
CA LEU A 55 10.71 7.90 7.02
C LEU A 55 11.90 7.12 7.63
N TYR A 56 12.87 6.71 6.81
CA TYR A 56 14.12 6.09 7.28
C TYR A 56 14.90 7.01 8.23
N GLN A 57 15.09 8.28 7.86
CA GLN A 57 15.75 9.29 8.70
C GLN A 57 14.99 9.54 10.00
N GLY A 58 13.65 9.43 9.98
CA GLY A 58 12.80 9.44 11.16
C GLY A 58 12.85 8.17 12.01
N GLY A 59 13.61 7.15 11.61
CA GLY A 59 13.70 5.86 12.31
C GLY A 59 12.44 5.00 12.21
N LEU A 60 11.62 5.20 11.19
CA LEU A 60 10.35 4.49 11.00
C LEU A 60 10.51 3.30 10.07
N ASN A 61 9.90 2.17 10.44
CA ASN A 61 9.90 0.94 9.67
C ASN A 61 8.55 0.73 8.99
N ILE A 62 8.54 0.77 7.66
CA ILE A 62 7.35 0.48 6.84
C ILE A 62 7.15 -1.04 6.79
N LYS A 63 5.99 -1.51 7.27
CA LYS A 63 5.65 -2.94 7.29
C LYS A 63 5.04 -3.42 5.98
N ASP A 64 4.22 -2.58 5.36
CA ASP A 64 3.60 -2.85 4.06
C ASP A 64 3.46 -1.55 3.28
N ILE A 65 3.50 -1.67 1.96
CA ILE A 65 3.30 -0.56 1.02
C ILE A 65 2.44 -1.02 -0.14
N GLU A 66 1.42 -0.22 -0.47
CA GLU A 66 0.50 -0.54 -1.55
C GLU A 66 0.11 0.72 -2.33
N LEU A 67 0.09 0.64 -3.67
CA LEU A 67 -0.45 1.68 -4.53
C LEU A 67 -1.91 1.36 -4.83
N LEU A 68 -2.84 2.11 -4.25
CA LEU A 68 -4.27 1.77 -4.28
C LEU A 68 -4.98 2.25 -5.55
N ARG A 69 -4.64 3.45 -6.02
CA ARG A 69 -5.29 4.10 -7.16
C ARG A 69 -4.26 4.95 -7.89
N VAL A 70 -4.29 4.91 -9.21
CA VAL A 70 -3.54 5.81 -10.09
C VAL A 70 -4.53 6.45 -11.05
N ARG A 71 -4.43 7.77 -11.24
CA ARG A 71 -5.13 8.50 -12.29
C ARG A 71 -4.09 9.20 -13.14
N GLU A 72 -4.12 8.98 -14.45
CA GLU A 72 -3.22 9.65 -15.39
C GLU A 72 -3.24 11.17 -15.17
N GLY A 73 -2.05 11.75 -15.04
CA GLY A 73 -1.86 13.20 -14.89
C GLY A 73 -2.21 13.80 -13.51
N ILE A 74 -2.80 13.05 -12.58
CA ILE A 74 -3.15 13.54 -11.24
C ILE A 74 -2.27 12.89 -10.16
N GLY A 75 -1.85 11.64 -10.37
CA GLY A 75 -1.03 10.89 -9.42
C GLY A 75 -1.75 9.68 -8.82
N GLY A 76 -1.35 9.29 -7.61
CA GLY A 76 -1.89 8.12 -6.95
C GLY A 76 -1.96 8.21 -5.42
N THR A 77 -2.57 7.20 -4.82
CA THR A 77 -2.63 7.05 -3.36
C THR A 77 -1.81 5.85 -2.92
N PHE A 78 -0.75 6.10 -2.16
CA PHE A 78 -0.04 5.05 -1.45
C PHE A 78 -0.70 4.81 -0.09
N ARG A 79 -0.81 3.55 0.31
CA ARG A 79 -1.02 3.13 1.69
C ARG A 79 0.31 2.64 2.24
N LEU A 80 0.76 3.23 3.33
CA LEU A 80 1.87 2.73 4.13
C LEU A 80 1.34 2.18 5.44
N SER A 81 1.81 1.02 5.83
CA SER A 81 1.37 0.36 7.06
C SER A 81 2.50 0.27 8.07
N PHE A 82 2.21 0.58 9.34
CA PHE A 82 3.17 0.61 10.44
C PHE A 82 2.80 -0.38 11.54
N GLY A 83 3.79 -0.75 12.34
CA GLY A 83 3.61 -1.74 13.42
C GLY A 83 2.96 -1.18 14.68
N SER A 84 2.82 0.14 14.80
CA SER A 84 2.21 0.80 15.96
C SER A 84 1.53 2.11 15.56
N ASP A 85 0.56 2.53 16.36
CA ASP A 85 -0.14 3.81 16.21
C ASP A 85 0.81 5.00 16.33
N LYS A 86 1.76 4.91 17.27
CA LYS A 86 2.81 5.92 17.47
C LYS A 86 3.67 6.11 16.22
N ASP A 87 4.06 5.02 15.56
CA ASP A 87 4.85 5.07 14.33
C ASP A 87 4.04 5.67 13.18
N ALA A 88 2.75 5.32 13.07
CA ALA A 88 1.86 5.90 12.07
C ALA A 88 1.67 7.41 12.28
N GLN A 89 1.46 7.85 13.52
CA GLN A 89 1.34 9.28 13.85
C GLN A 89 2.61 10.06 13.51
N LYS A 90 3.79 9.52 13.88
CA LYS A 90 5.07 10.13 13.51
C LYS A 90 5.28 10.16 11.99
N ALA A 91 4.83 9.13 11.26
CA ALA A 91 4.89 9.11 9.81
C ALA A 91 4.04 10.24 9.21
N ILE A 92 2.82 10.45 9.73
CA ILE A 92 1.93 11.54 9.29
C ILE A 92 2.62 12.89 9.44
N GLU A 93 3.26 13.16 10.59
CA GLU A 93 4.00 14.40 10.84
C GLU A 93 5.10 14.61 9.79
N ILE A 94 6.01 13.63 9.64
CA ILE A 94 7.13 13.70 8.69
C ILE A 94 6.64 13.91 7.25
N ILE A 95 5.62 13.16 6.82
CA ILE A 95 5.14 13.23 5.44
C ILE A 95 4.38 14.54 5.18
N THR A 96 3.70 15.08 6.19
CA THR A 96 3.04 16.39 6.10
C THR A 96 4.07 17.52 5.98
N GLU A 97 5.18 17.45 6.73
CA GLU A 97 6.28 18.42 6.63
C GLU A 97 6.95 18.42 5.25
N LEU A 98 6.96 17.29 4.54
CA LEU A 98 7.41 17.21 3.14
C LEU A 98 6.43 17.83 2.13
N GLY A 99 5.24 18.26 2.58
CA GLY A 99 4.22 18.90 1.75
C GLY A 99 3.26 17.94 1.06
N TYR A 100 3.23 16.65 1.42
CA TYR A 100 2.25 15.70 0.90
C TYR A 100 0.97 15.74 1.70
N LYS A 101 -0.16 15.45 1.05
CA LYS A 101 -1.45 15.30 1.73
C LYS A 101 -1.57 13.90 2.29
N VAL A 102 -1.83 13.82 3.60
CA VAL A 102 -1.90 12.57 4.36
C VAL A 102 -3.24 12.48 5.07
N PHE A 103 -3.79 11.26 5.17
CA PHE A 103 -4.98 10.98 5.97
C PHE A 103 -4.96 9.56 6.52
N THR A 104 -5.69 9.34 7.60
CA THR A 104 -6.04 8.01 8.13
C THR A 104 -7.47 7.66 7.71
N ARG A 105 -7.85 6.39 7.84
CA ARG A 105 -9.22 5.94 7.51
C ARG A 105 -10.14 6.04 8.71
#